data_AF-A2AS91-F1
#
_entry.id   AF-A2AS91-F1
#
_cell.length_a   1.000
_cell.length_b   1.000
_cell.length_c   1.000
_cell.angle_alpha   90.00
_cell.angle_beta   90.00
_cell.angle_gamma   90.00
#
_symmetry.space_group_name_H-M   'P 1'
#
loop_
_entity.id
_entity.type
_entity.pdbx_description
1 polymer ?
#
loop_
_entity_poly.entity_id
_entity_poly.type
_entity_poly.pdbx_seq_one_letter_code
_entity_poly.pdbx_strand_id
1 'polypeptide(L)'
;MELKRLGVSWRFLMVLVLILQSLSALDFDPYRVLGVSRTASQADIKKAYKKLAREWHPDKNKDPGAEDRFIQISKAYEILSNEEKRTNYDH
;
A
#
# COMPACT_ATOMS: atom_id res chain seq x y z
N MET A 1 10.47 -29.07 33.91
CA MET A 1 10.69 -27.65 33.61
C MET A 1 9.34 -26.97 33.56
N GLU A 2 8.95 -26.34 34.66
CA GLU A 2 7.70 -25.57 34.79
C GLU A 2 7.87 -24.22 34.08
N LEU A 3 7.30 -24.09 32.88
CA LEU A 3 7.17 -22.80 32.23
C LEU A 3 6.15 -21.97 33.00
N LYS A 4 6.66 -21.03 33.81
CA LYS A 4 5.86 -19.99 34.48
C LYS A 4 4.96 -19.33 33.45
N ARG A 5 3.65 -19.59 33.53
CA ARG A 5 2.64 -18.88 32.77
C ARG A 5 2.69 -17.42 33.19
N LEU A 6 3.36 -16.59 32.39
CA LEU A 6 3.35 -15.14 32.53
C LEU A 6 1.88 -14.71 32.41
N GLY A 7 1.27 -14.27 33.52
CA GLY A 7 -0.14 -13.93 33.66
C GLY A 7 -0.51 -12.65 32.93
N VAL A 8 -0.35 -12.63 31.60
CA VAL A 8 -0.82 -11.52 30.76
C VAL A 8 -2.31 -11.72 30.54
N SER A 9 -3.11 -10.88 31.19
CA SER A 9 -4.56 -10.87 31.00
C SER A 9 -4.89 -10.71 29.52
N TRP A 10 -5.80 -11.55 29.01
CA TRP A 10 -6.24 -11.50 27.61
C TRP A 10 -6.79 -10.12 27.22
N ARG A 11 -7.29 -9.35 28.20
CA ARG A 11 -7.74 -7.97 28.02
C ARG A 11 -6.55 -7.03 27.78
N PHE A 12 -5.42 -7.29 28.42
CA PHE A 12 -4.17 -6.56 28.22
C PHE A 12 -3.56 -6.88 26.85
N LEU A 13 -3.59 -8.16 26.45
CA LEU A 13 -3.24 -8.59 25.10
C LEU A 13 -4.17 -7.97 24.04
N MET A 14 -5.48 -7.94 24.28
CA MET A 14 -6.45 -7.31 23.37
C MET A 14 -6.21 -5.80 23.25
N VAL A 15 -6.00 -5.09 24.35
CA VAL A 15 -5.72 -3.64 24.30
C VAL A 15 -4.37 -3.36 23.64
N LEU A 16 -3.34 -4.16 23.91
CA LEU A 16 -2.04 -4.04 23.25
C LEU A 16 -2.14 -4.30 21.73
N VAL A 17 -2.91 -5.30 21.32
CA VAL A 17 -3.19 -5.59 19.91
C VAL A 17 -3.97 -4.44 19.25
N LEU A 18 -4.96 -3.87 19.94
CA LEU A 18 -5.76 -2.73 19.43
C LEU A 18 -4.92 -1.45 19.26
N ILE A 19 -3.98 -1.18 20.18
CA ILE A 19 -3.04 -0.06 20.07
C ILE A 19 -2.08 -0.29 18.89
N LEU A 20 -1.64 -1.53 18.65
CA LEU A 20 -0.78 -1.88 17.53
C LEU A 20 -1.47 -1.70 16.15
N GLN A 21 -2.79 -1.90 16.05
CA GLN A 21 -3.52 -1.72 14.79
C GLN A 21 -3.56 -0.28 14.29
N SER A 22 -3.38 0.71 15.17
CA SER A 22 -3.51 2.14 14.84
C SER A 22 -2.22 2.79 14.32
N LEU A 23 -1.10 2.05 14.25
CA LEU A 23 0.20 2.56 13.81
C LEU A 23 0.39 2.54 12.27
N SER A 24 -0.64 2.14 11.52
CA SER A 24 -0.55 1.83 10.08
C SER A 24 -1.10 2.95 9.19
N ALA A 25 -0.73 4.20 9.45
CA ALA A 25 -1.04 5.32 8.56
C ALA A 25 0.25 5.98 8.08
N LEU A 26 1.10 5.20 7.41
CA LEU A 26 2.18 5.76 6.62
C LEU A 26 1.55 6.29 5.33
N ASP A 27 1.52 7.61 5.20
CA ASP A 27 0.84 8.38 4.16
C ASP A 27 1.11 7.80 2.75
N PHE A 28 0.16 7.02 2.23
CA PHE A 28 0.26 6.40 0.90
C PHE A 28 -0.33 7.37 -0.13
N ASP A 29 0.53 8.06 -0.87
CA ASP A 29 0.10 8.96 -1.94
C ASP A 29 0.15 8.23 -3.30
N PRO A 30 -1.00 7.92 -3.93
CA PRO A 30 -1.05 7.17 -5.17
C PRO A 30 -0.47 7.95 -6.35
N TYR A 31 -0.50 9.29 -6.32
CA TYR A 31 0.10 10.13 -7.36
C TYR A 31 1.62 10.07 -7.29
N ARG A 32 2.18 10.12 -6.08
CA ARG A 32 3.64 9.96 -5.88
C ARG A 32 4.11 8.56 -6.26
N VAL A 33 3.34 7.53 -5.95
CA VAL A 33 3.69 6.14 -6.26
C VAL A 33 3.74 5.89 -7.77
N LEU A 34 2.78 6.44 -8.53
CA LEU A 34 2.80 6.36 -9.99
C LEU A 34 3.71 7.42 -10.65
N GLY A 35 4.20 8.41 -9.88
CA GLY A 35 5.02 9.51 -10.38
C GLY A 35 4.26 10.45 -11.32
N VAL A 36 2.96 10.64 -11.07
CA VAL A 36 2.06 11.47 -11.90
C VAL A 36 1.53 12.66 -11.11
N SER A 37 1.15 13.73 -11.81
CA SER A 37 0.51 14.89 -11.19
C SER A 37 -0.94 14.59 -10.78
N ARG A 38 -1.47 15.32 -9.79
CA ARG A 38 -2.91 15.32 -9.47
C ARG A 38 -3.80 15.83 -10.61
N THR A 39 -3.21 16.49 -11.61
CA THR A 39 -3.88 16.92 -12.83
C THR A 39 -3.73 15.93 -13.99
N ALA A 40 -3.05 14.79 -13.78
CA ALA A 40 -2.81 13.81 -14.82
C ALA A 40 -4.12 13.20 -15.36
N SER A 41 -4.15 12.97 -16.67
CA SER A 41 -5.27 12.32 -17.33
C SER A 41 -5.27 10.82 -17.05
N GLN A 42 -6.41 10.15 -17.27
CA GLN A 42 -6.50 8.68 -17.18
C GLN A 42 -5.53 7.97 -18.13
N ALA A 43 -5.24 8.59 -19.29
CA ALA A 43 -4.27 8.07 -20.24
C ALA A 43 -2.84 8.11 -19.65
N ASP A 44 -2.47 9.19 -18.96
CA ASP A 44 -1.16 9.35 -18.32
C ASP A 44 -0.97 8.36 -17.16
N ILE A 45 -2.00 8.21 -16.32
CA ILE A 45 -2.03 7.24 -15.21
C ILE A 45 -1.81 5.82 -15.75
N LYS A 46 -2.55 5.43 -16.79
CA LYS A 46 -2.41 4.10 -17.43
C LYS A 46 -1.05 3.91 -18.09
N LYS A 47 -0.47 4.95 -18.68
CA LYS A 47 0.86 4.92 -19.29
C LYS A 47 1.95 4.75 -18.23
N ALA A 48 1.87 5.50 -17.13
CA ALA A 48 2.79 5.41 -16.00
C ALA A 48 2.74 4.02 -15.35
N TYR A 49 1.53 3.52 -15.07
CA TYR A 49 1.33 2.16 -14.55
C TYR A 49 1.97 1.10 -15.44
N LYS A 50 1.71 1.12 -16.76
CA LYS A 50 2.29 0.14 -17.68
C LYS A 50 3.81 0.17 -17.72
N LYS A 51 4.42 1.35 -17.57
CA LYS A 51 5.87 1.51 -17.52
C LYS A 51 6.42 0.87 -16.24
N LEU A 52 5.88 1.29 -15.09
CA LEU A 52 6.33 0.84 -13.78
C LEU A 52 6.07 -0.65 -13.55
N ALA A 53 4.92 -1.18 -13.99
CA ALA A 53 4.57 -2.59 -13.89
C ALA A 53 5.53 -3.51 -14.67
N ARG A 54 6.13 -3.02 -15.77
CA ARG A 54 7.13 -3.78 -16.53
C ARG A 54 8.52 -3.72 -15.89
N GLU A 55 8.83 -2.61 -15.26
CA GLU A 55 10.11 -2.33 -14.60
C GLU A 55 10.23 -3.06 -13.26
N TRP A 56 9.13 -3.10 -12.50
CA TRP A 56 9.03 -3.73 -11.18
C TRP A 56 8.33 -5.09 -11.19
N HIS A 57 8.14 -5.70 -12.37
CA HIS A 57 7.46 -7.00 -12.45
C HIS A 57 8.26 -8.07 -11.67
N PRO A 58 7.64 -8.85 -10.76
CA PRO A 58 8.36 -9.82 -9.92
C PRO A 58 9.04 -10.94 -10.71
N ASP A 59 8.56 -11.24 -11.92
CA ASP A 59 9.22 -12.18 -12.84
C ASP A 59 10.57 -11.66 -13.36
N LYS A 60 10.67 -10.35 -13.61
CA LYS A 60 11.85 -9.71 -14.22
C LYS A 60 12.79 -9.09 -13.21
N ASN A 61 12.25 -8.62 -12.09
CA ASN A 61 13.00 -7.99 -11.02
C ASN A 61 12.90 -8.83 -9.75
N LYS A 62 14.03 -9.41 -9.33
CA LYS A 62 14.17 -10.27 -8.14
C LYS A 62 14.69 -9.51 -6.92
N ASP A 63 14.73 -8.18 -6.97
CA ASP A 63 15.12 -7.39 -5.81
C ASP A 63 14.14 -7.64 -4.65
N PRO A 64 14.63 -7.72 -3.40
CA PRO A 64 13.82 -8.02 -2.22
C PRO A 64 12.80 -6.93 -1.84
N GLY A 65 12.64 -5.88 -2.66
CA GLY A 65 11.58 -4.87 -2.54
C GLY A 65 10.79 -4.64 -3.84
N ALA A 66 11.05 -5.40 -4.90
CA ALA A 66 10.34 -5.22 -6.17
C ALA A 66 8.86 -5.59 -6.05
N GLU A 67 8.54 -6.63 -5.28
CA GLU A 67 7.18 -7.06 -5.02
C GLU A 67 6.40 -6.01 -4.22
N ASP A 68 6.98 -5.47 -3.13
CA ASP A 68 6.37 -4.38 -2.37
C ASP A 68 6.09 -3.14 -3.22
N ARG A 69 7.04 -2.78 -4.10
CA ARG A 69 6.86 -1.66 -5.05
C ARG A 69 5.76 -1.96 -6.04
N PHE A 70 5.71 -3.17 -6.59
CA PHE A 70 4.67 -3.59 -7.53
C PHE A 70 3.27 -3.58 -6.90
N ILE A 71 3.16 -4.01 -5.64
CA ILE A 71 1.91 -3.95 -4.87
C ILE A 71 1.48 -2.49 -4.69
N GLN A 72 2.39 -1.59 -4.33
CA GLN A 72 2.10 -0.16 -4.20
C GLN A 72 1.64 0.46 -5.54
N ILE A 73 2.34 0.16 -6.64
CA ILE A 73 2.00 0.61 -7.99
C ILE A 73 0.59 0.15 -8.39
N SER A 74 0.26 -1.11 -8.10
CA SER A 74 -1.05 -1.69 -8.41
C SER A 74 -2.16 -1.06 -7.58
N LYS A 75 -1.96 -0.87 -6.27
CA LYS A 75 -2.91 -0.16 -5.39
C LYS A 75 -3.14 1.28 -5.85
N ALA A 76 -2.08 1.99 -6.21
CA ALA A 76 -2.19 3.37 -6.69
C ALA A 76 -3.00 3.46 -7.98
N TYR A 77 -2.76 2.54 -8.92
CA TYR A 77 -3.54 2.45 -10.15
C TYR A 77 -5.00 2.09 -9.89
N GLU A 78 -5.30 1.20 -8.94
CA GLU A 78 -6.67 0.85 -8.62
C GLU A 78 -7.50 2.05 -8.15
N ILE A 79 -6.90 2.94 -7.36
CA ILE A 79 -7.54 4.17 -6.86
C ILE A 79 -7.71 5.18 -8.01
N LEU A 80 -6.65 5.39 -8.80
CA LEU A 80 -6.61 6.49 -9.78
C LEU A 80 -7.21 6.14 -11.15
N SER A 81 -7.31 4.86 -11.51
CA SER A 81 -7.76 4.39 -12.83
C SER A 81 -9.24 4.59 -13.11
N ASN A 82 -10.06 4.75 -12.07
CA ASN A 82 -11.48 5.07 -12.20
C ASN A 82 -11.71 6.48 -11.67
N GLU A 83 -12.37 7.32 -12.46
CA GLU A 83 -12.70 8.71 -12.09
C GLU A 83 -13.57 8.79 -10.83
N GLU A 84 -14.49 7.84 -10.62
CA GLU A 84 -15.31 7.77 -9.40
C GLU A 84 -14.46 7.47 -8.16
N LYS A 85 -13.59 6.45 -8.26
CA LYS A 85 -12.67 6.08 -7.16
C LYS A 85 -11.69 7.21 -6.84
N ARG A 86 -11.17 7.87 -7.88
CA ARG A 86 -10.29 9.03 -7.75
C ARG A 86 -11.00 10.20 -7.11
N THR A 87 -12.23 10.50 -7.54
CA THR A 87 -13.03 11.57 -6.94
C THR A 87 -13.27 11.28 -5.46
N ASN A 88 -13.65 10.05 -5.09
CA ASN A 88 -13.84 9.65 -3.70
C ASN A 88 -12.54 9.66 -2.88
N TYR A 89 -11.37 9.54 -3.51
CA TYR A 89 -10.07 9.69 -2.85
C TYR A 89 -9.67 11.15 -2.68
N ASP A 90 -10.03 12.01 -3.63
CA ASP A 90 -9.72 13.44 -3.62
C ASP A 90 -10.73 14.27 -2.78
N HIS A 91 -11.90 13.73 -2.46
CA HIS A 91 -12.98 14.39 -1.68
C HIS A 91 -12.77 14.28 -0.17
#